data_AF-A0AAW1B2G9-F1
#
_entry.id   AF-A0AAW1B2G9-F1
#
_cell.length_a   1.000
_cell.length_b   1.000
_cell.length_c   1.000
_cell.angle_alpha   90.00
_cell.angle_beta   90.00
_cell.angle_gamma   90.00
#
_symmetry.space_group_name_H-M   'P 1'
#
loop_
_entity.id
_entity.type
_entity.pdbx_description
1 polymer ?
#
loop_
_entity_poly.entity_id
_entity_poly.type
_entity_poly.pdbx_seq_one_letter_code
_entity_poly.pdbx_strand_id
1 'polypeptide(L)'
;MRGKEKGGEEEEEEKEEEEEEEEEEEGERRRVGKRRRKKRRRRRRRRRRRRRRRRRRRRRRRRRRRRRRRRRRRRRRRRRRRRRRNTSSHEFYGRNKNVFERMNSNGVTFSCSRISLLTTACRALADELEYEIKKIGPRRTVNSGTFRINPDGTRGKKKIPFAKSETFLTDILENICDRMNDYKLEDDPVTKKKIFKRYAPRKDEEIYPIYKQYFFYSDAYKPLKYACETIIEQYEDEIMSVITRESHSLADKLCTEKSGLCQEAEMHSEL
;
A
#
# COMPACT_ATOMS: atom_id res chain seq x y z
N MET A 1 109.07 33.13 -24.50
CA MET A 1 108.30 32.67 -23.32
C MET A 1 106.80 32.92 -23.54
N ARG A 2 106.13 32.13 -24.39
CA ARG A 2 104.66 32.12 -24.52
C ARG A 2 104.28 30.71 -24.97
N GLY A 3 103.72 29.90 -24.08
CA GLY A 3 103.40 28.51 -24.41
C GLY A 3 103.03 27.61 -23.24
N LYS A 4 102.73 28.16 -22.05
CA LYS A 4 102.27 27.37 -20.90
C LYS A 4 100.88 27.76 -20.36
N GLU A 5 100.22 28.75 -20.95
CA GLU A 5 98.89 29.21 -20.47
C GLU A 5 97.71 28.57 -21.24
N LYS A 6 97.92 28.03 -22.45
CA LYS A 6 96.81 27.46 -23.25
C LYS A 6 96.33 26.07 -22.83
N GLY A 7 97.15 25.28 -22.15
CA GLY A 7 96.75 23.94 -21.71
C GLY A 7 95.97 23.90 -20.39
N GLY A 8 95.95 25.02 -19.65
CA GLY A 8 95.21 25.13 -18.39
C GLY A 8 93.75 25.54 -18.59
N GLU A 9 93.47 26.40 -19.59
CA GLU A 9 92.11 26.85 -19.91
C GLU A 9 91.27 25.71 -20.53
N GLU A 10 91.84 24.89 -21.42
CA GLU A 10 91.13 23.73 -22.02
C GLU A 10 90.82 22.63 -20.98
N GLU A 11 91.70 22.39 -20.00
CA GLU A 11 91.45 21.45 -18.89
C GLU A 11 90.43 21.98 -17.85
N GLU A 12 90.28 23.31 -17.72
CA GLU A 12 89.24 23.91 -16.88
C GLU A 12 87.87 23.86 -17.58
N GLU A 13 87.80 24.15 -18.88
CA GLU A 13 86.55 24.02 -19.66
C GLU A 13 86.04 22.57 -19.69
N GLU A 14 86.91 21.57 -19.91
CA GLU A 14 86.48 20.15 -19.86
C GLU A 14 85.95 19.73 -18.48
N LYS A 15 86.53 20.26 -17.39
CA LYS A 15 86.04 20.00 -16.02
C LYS A 15 84.70 20.69 -15.75
N GLU A 16 84.51 21.91 -16.22
CA GLU A 16 83.22 22.60 -16.10
C GLU A 16 82.12 21.88 -16.90
N GLU A 17 82.42 21.40 -18.10
CA GLU A 17 81.47 20.60 -18.90
C GLU A 17 81.14 19.26 -18.21
N GLU A 18 82.12 18.54 -17.65
CA GLU A 18 81.87 17.32 -16.87
C GLU A 18 81.02 17.59 -15.60
N GLU A 19 81.28 18.69 -14.87
CA GLU A 19 80.47 19.08 -13.71
C GLU A 19 79.03 19.45 -14.10
N GLU A 20 78.83 20.16 -15.22
CA GLU A 20 77.49 20.47 -15.74
C GLU A 20 76.72 19.21 -16.15
N GLU A 21 77.37 18.25 -16.83
CA GLU A 21 76.76 16.96 -17.18
C GLU A 21 76.38 16.14 -15.95
N GLU A 22 77.23 16.11 -14.90
CA GLU A 22 76.90 15.45 -13.63
C GLU A 22 75.71 16.11 -12.92
N GLU A 23 75.63 17.44 -12.90
CA GLU A 23 74.50 18.18 -12.33
C GLU A 23 73.19 17.92 -13.09
N GLU A 24 73.24 17.88 -14.43
CA GLU A 24 72.09 17.53 -15.27
C GLU A 24 71.59 16.11 -15.00
N GLU A 25 72.51 15.13 -14.96
CA GLU A 25 72.21 13.75 -14.61
C GLU A 25 71.57 13.62 -13.21
N GLU A 26 72.13 14.32 -12.21
CA GLU A 26 71.60 14.30 -10.85
C GLU A 26 70.20 14.95 -10.81
N GLY A 27 70.02 16.04 -11.56
CA GLY A 27 68.76 16.71 -11.81
C GLY A 27 67.70 15.77 -12.40
N GLU A 28 68.08 14.98 -13.40
CA GLU A 28 67.18 14.02 -14.04
C GLU A 28 66.81 12.85 -13.10
N ARG A 29 67.80 12.29 -12.38
CA ARG A 29 67.59 11.26 -11.35
C ARG A 29 66.61 11.76 -10.27
N ARG A 30 66.75 13.01 -9.81
CA ARG A 30 65.81 13.67 -8.87
C ARG A 30 64.41 13.81 -9.47
N ARG A 31 64.27 14.24 -10.73
CA ARG A 31 62.98 14.37 -11.45
C ARG A 31 62.28 13.01 -11.60
N VAL A 32 63.00 11.96 -12.00
CA VAL A 32 62.50 10.58 -12.11
C VAL A 32 62.07 10.06 -10.73
N GLY A 33 62.86 10.31 -9.69
CA GLY A 33 62.53 9.98 -8.30
C GLY A 33 61.21 10.62 -7.84
N LYS A 34 61.03 11.92 -8.09
CA LYS A 34 59.77 12.65 -7.81
C LYS A 34 58.58 12.05 -8.58
N ARG A 35 58.73 11.74 -9.87
CA ARG A 35 57.70 11.09 -10.72
C ARG A 35 57.31 9.70 -10.16
N ARG A 36 58.29 8.86 -9.79
CA ARG A 36 58.08 7.54 -9.17
C ARG A 36 57.33 7.65 -7.83
N ARG A 37 57.73 8.58 -6.95
CA ARG A 37 57.04 8.88 -5.67
C ARG A 37 55.59 9.33 -5.89
N LYS A 38 55.32 10.23 -6.86
CA LYS A 38 53.97 10.68 -7.24
C LYS A 38 53.10 9.52 -7.75
N LYS A 39 53.64 8.64 -8.59
CA LYS A 39 52.96 7.42 -9.09
C LYS A 39 52.61 6.46 -7.94
N ARG A 40 53.53 6.21 -7.01
CA ARG A 40 53.30 5.39 -5.80
C ARG A 40 52.19 6.00 -4.92
N ARG A 41 52.22 7.32 -4.65
CA ARG A 41 51.16 8.04 -3.89
C ARG A 41 49.78 7.92 -4.56
N ARG A 42 49.70 8.12 -5.88
CA ARG A 42 48.46 7.95 -6.67
C ARG A 42 47.91 6.52 -6.58
N ARG A 43 48.77 5.50 -6.74
CA ARG A 43 48.39 4.07 -6.58
C ARG A 43 47.85 3.78 -5.17
N ARG A 44 48.53 4.26 -4.11
CA ARG A 44 48.05 4.13 -2.71
C ARG A 44 46.69 4.77 -2.50
N ARG A 45 46.46 6.01 -2.99
CA ARG A 45 45.16 6.70 -2.93
C ARG A 45 44.06 5.92 -3.65
N ARG A 46 44.32 5.41 -4.87
CA ARG A 46 43.36 4.56 -5.62
C ARG A 46 43.00 3.28 -4.86
N ARG A 47 43.99 2.58 -4.28
CA ARG A 47 43.78 1.38 -3.44
C ARG A 47 42.91 1.70 -2.20
N ARG A 48 43.20 2.79 -1.49
CA ARG A 48 42.39 3.26 -0.34
C ARG A 48 40.95 3.57 -0.73
N ARG A 49 40.72 4.28 -1.85
CA ARG A 49 39.37 4.57 -2.39
C ARG A 49 38.61 3.28 -2.73
N ARG A 50 39.24 2.32 -3.42
CA ARG A 50 38.65 1.01 -3.74
C ARG A 50 38.27 0.23 -2.47
N ARG A 51 39.15 0.18 -1.46
CA ARG A 51 38.87 -0.45 -0.15
C ARG A 51 37.68 0.21 0.57
N ARG A 52 37.61 1.54 0.61
CA ARG A 52 36.47 2.30 1.18
C ARG A 52 35.15 1.99 0.46
N ARG A 53 35.15 1.99 -0.89
CA ARG A 53 33.96 1.62 -1.70
C ARG A 53 33.50 0.19 -1.41
N ARG A 54 34.41 -0.79 -1.36
CA ARG A 54 34.10 -2.20 -0.98
C ARG A 54 33.50 -2.31 0.42
N ARG A 55 34.08 -1.62 1.43
CA ARG A 55 33.54 -1.57 2.80
C ARG A 55 32.12 -0.98 2.85
N ARG A 56 31.86 0.14 2.15
CA ARG A 56 30.53 0.75 2.04
C ARG A 56 29.50 -0.19 1.39
N ARG A 57 29.86 -0.86 0.29
CA ARG A 57 29.01 -1.88 -0.36
C ARG A 57 28.69 -3.06 0.58
N ARG A 58 29.68 -3.60 1.29
CA ARG A 58 29.47 -4.66 2.30
C ARG A 58 28.54 -4.21 3.43
N ARG A 59 28.71 -2.99 3.98
CA ARG A 59 27.81 -2.42 5.00
C ARG A 59 26.37 -2.27 4.48
N ARG A 60 26.17 -1.75 3.26
CA ARG A 60 24.83 -1.64 2.63
C ARG A 60 24.18 -3.03 2.44
N ARG A 61 24.92 -4.02 1.96
CA ARG A 61 24.43 -5.42 1.83
C ARG A 61 24.03 -6.01 3.18
N ARG A 62 24.85 -5.84 4.24
CA ARG A 62 24.52 -6.28 5.61
C ARG A 62 23.25 -5.59 6.15
N ARG A 63 23.10 -4.28 5.97
CA ARG A 63 21.88 -3.54 6.35
C ARG A 63 20.63 -4.04 5.61
N ARG A 64 20.71 -4.26 4.29
CA ARG A 64 19.61 -4.84 3.49
C ARG A 64 19.23 -6.25 3.98
N ARG A 65 20.22 -7.13 4.24
CA ARG A 65 19.99 -8.48 4.81
C ARG A 65 19.32 -8.40 6.20
N ARG A 66 19.77 -7.52 7.09
CA ARG A 66 19.14 -7.29 8.41
C ARG A 66 17.69 -6.80 8.28
N ARG A 67 17.40 -5.84 7.39
CA ARG A 67 16.03 -5.36 7.11
C ARG A 67 15.14 -6.49 6.57
N ARG A 68 15.62 -7.28 5.61
CA ARG A 68 14.90 -8.46 5.08
C ARG A 68 14.61 -9.50 6.18
N ARG A 69 15.59 -9.82 7.04
CA ARG A 69 15.40 -10.72 8.20
C ARG A 69 14.36 -10.17 9.18
N ARG A 70 14.40 -8.88 9.53
CA ARG A 70 13.40 -8.22 10.38
C ARG A 70 11.99 -8.27 9.77
N ARG A 71 11.84 -7.98 8.47
CA ARG A 71 10.56 -8.10 7.73
C ARG A 71 10.04 -9.54 7.75
N ARG A 72 10.89 -10.55 7.48
CA ARG A 72 10.52 -11.97 7.55
C ARG A 72 10.08 -12.37 8.97
N ARG A 73 10.80 -11.95 10.02
CA ARG A 73 10.40 -12.19 11.42
C ARG A 73 9.06 -11.53 11.76
N ARG A 74 8.83 -10.27 11.34
CA ARG A 74 7.53 -9.59 11.51
C ARG A 74 6.40 -10.32 10.78
N ARG A 75 6.61 -10.75 9.52
CA ARG A 75 5.64 -11.56 8.77
C ARG A 75 5.35 -12.90 9.45
N ARG A 76 6.37 -13.61 9.95
CA ARG A 76 6.20 -14.86 10.72
C ARG A 76 5.43 -14.63 12.03
N ARG A 77 5.72 -13.55 12.78
CA ARG A 77 4.96 -13.18 13.98
C ARG A 77 3.50 -12.83 13.66
N ARG A 78 3.23 -12.08 12.58
CA ARG A 78 1.87 -11.80 12.10
C ARG A 78 1.14 -13.08 11.69
N ARG A 79 1.80 -13.99 10.94
CA ARG A 79 1.24 -15.31 10.60
C ARG A 79 0.98 -16.18 11.83
N ARG A 80 1.87 -16.18 12.83
CA ARG A 80 1.63 -16.89 14.11
C ARG A 80 0.48 -16.28 14.91
N ARG A 81 0.34 -14.94 14.94
CA ARG A 81 -0.83 -14.26 15.55
C ARG A 81 -2.12 -14.57 14.80
N ARG A 82 -2.11 -14.56 13.46
CA ARG A 82 -3.24 -15.01 12.63
C ARG A 82 -3.57 -16.49 12.88
N ARG A 83 -2.57 -17.37 12.96
CA ARG A 83 -2.77 -18.78 13.31
C ARG A 83 -3.32 -18.94 14.72
N ARG A 84 -2.82 -18.20 15.72
CA ARG A 84 -3.40 -18.22 17.08
C ARG A 84 -4.84 -17.69 17.12
N ARG A 85 -5.16 -16.67 16.33
CA ARG A 85 -6.54 -16.20 16.11
C ARG A 85 -7.39 -17.25 15.40
N ASN A 86 -6.86 -17.94 14.39
CA ASN A 86 -7.57 -19.00 13.68
C ASN A 86 -7.67 -20.28 14.52
N THR A 87 -6.72 -20.61 15.39
CA THR A 87 -6.83 -21.73 16.32
C THR A 87 -7.77 -21.39 17.46
N SER A 88 -7.80 -20.14 17.97
CA SER A 88 -8.85 -19.72 18.90
C SER A 88 -10.23 -19.68 18.23
N SER A 89 -10.31 -19.31 16.95
CA SER A 89 -11.54 -19.44 16.14
C SER A 89 -11.88 -20.89 15.81
N HIS A 90 -10.90 -21.79 15.64
CA HIS A 90 -11.12 -23.21 15.38
C HIS A 90 -11.40 -24.01 16.65
N GLU A 91 -10.97 -23.56 17.83
CA GLU A 91 -11.41 -24.11 19.12
C GLU A 91 -12.81 -23.59 19.47
N PHE A 92 -13.17 -22.38 19.03
CA PHE A 92 -14.52 -21.82 19.22
C PHE A 92 -15.56 -22.33 18.19
N TYR A 93 -15.17 -22.59 16.93
CA TYR A 93 -16.04 -23.15 15.87
C TYR A 93 -15.73 -24.63 15.53
N GLY A 94 -14.82 -25.28 16.27
CA GLY A 94 -14.39 -26.67 16.07
C GLY A 94 -15.37 -27.74 16.54
N ARG A 95 -16.60 -27.36 16.92
CA ARG A 95 -17.72 -28.30 17.10
C ARG A 95 -18.63 -28.43 15.88
N ASN A 96 -18.54 -27.56 14.87
CA ASN A 96 -19.51 -27.55 13.77
C ASN A 96 -18.86 -27.40 12.40
N LYS A 97 -18.03 -28.38 12.01
CA LYS A 97 -17.54 -28.51 10.62
C LYS A 97 -18.13 -29.70 9.84
N ASN A 98 -19.08 -30.43 10.42
CA ASN A 98 -19.81 -31.51 9.73
C ASN A 98 -21.26 -31.15 9.39
N VAL A 99 -21.61 -29.86 9.29
CA VAL A 99 -23.00 -29.43 8.99
C VAL A 99 -23.13 -28.73 7.63
N PHE A 100 -22.04 -28.19 7.06
CA PHE A 100 -22.13 -27.35 5.86
C PHE A 100 -22.21 -28.13 4.52
N GLU A 101 -21.87 -29.43 4.51
CA GLU A 101 -21.90 -30.26 3.28
C GLU A 101 -23.14 -31.17 3.15
N ARG A 102 -24.14 -31.01 4.03
CA ARG A 102 -25.35 -31.87 4.06
C ARG A 102 -26.68 -31.13 3.88
N MET A 103 -26.66 -29.85 3.50
CA MET A 103 -27.87 -29.01 3.41
C MET A 103 -28.22 -28.54 1.98
N ASN A 104 -27.99 -29.39 0.97
CA ASN A 104 -28.49 -29.15 -0.40
C ASN A 104 -29.49 -30.20 -0.88
N SER A 105 -30.18 -30.84 0.05
CA SER A 105 -31.33 -31.69 -0.21
C SER A 105 -32.28 -31.52 0.96
N ASN A 106 -33.51 -31.10 0.68
CA ASN A 106 -34.63 -30.87 1.59
C ASN A 106 -34.78 -29.40 2.02
N GLY A 107 -35.68 -28.71 1.32
CA GLY A 107 -36.11 -27.36 1.66
C GLY A 107 -36.70 -27.32 3.06
N VAL A 108 -36.07 -26.57 3.96
CA VAL A 108 -36.60 -26.15 5.26
C VAL A 108 -35.99 -24.79 5.62
N THR A 109 -36.88 -23.88 6.04
CA THR A 109 -36.71 -22.55 6.63
C THR A 109 -35.30 -22.13 7.06
N PHE A 110 -34.76 -21.10 6.39
CA PHE A 110 -33.46 -20.50 6.67
C PHE A 110 -33.48 -19.72 8.00
N SER A 111 -32.47 -19.94 8.85
CA SER A 111 -32.34 -19.31 10.17
C SER A 111 -32.37 -17.77 10.13
N CYS A 112 -33.36 -17.16 10.81
CA CYS A 112 -33.59 -15.71 10.91
C CYS A 112 -32.35 -14.88 11.31
N SER A 113 -31.43 -15.45 12.11
CA SER A 113 -30.24 -14.73 12.61
C SER A 113 -29.18 -14.43 11.53
N ARG A 114 -29.00 -15.29 10.52
CA ARG A 114 -27.99 -15.06 9.47
C ARG A 114 -28.45 -14.06 8.42
N ILE A 115 -29.73 -14.08 8.09
CA ILE A 115 -30.36 -13.08 7.20
C ILE A 115 -30.17 -11.70 7.82
N SER A 116 -30.52 -11.52 9.11
CA SER A 116 -30.44 -10.22 9.79
C SER A 116 -29.06 -9.54 9.72
N LEU A 117 -27.96 -10.30 9.82
CA LEU A 117 -26.61 -9.75 9.76
C LEU A 117 -26.23 -9.26 8.35
N LEU A 118 -26.58 -10.03 7.31
CA LEU A 118 -26.30 -9.67 5.93
C LEU A 118 -27.16 -8.49 5.48
N THR A 119 -28.44 -8.48 5.85
CA THR A 119 -29.35 -7.33 5.64
C THR A 119 -28.76 -6.06 6.25
N THR A 120 -28.31 -6.14 7.51
CA THR A 120 -27.74 -4.99 8.22
C THR A 120 -26.41 -4.55 7.62
N ALA A 121 -25.55 -5.50 7.24
CA ALA A 121 -24.28 -5.20 6.58
C ALA A 121 -24.49 -4.54 5.21
N CYS A 122 -25.49 -4.99 4.45
CA CYS A 122 -25.82 -4.41 3.15
C CYS A 122 -26.31 -2.97 3.29
N ARG A 123 -27.21 -2.69 4.24
CA ARG A 123 -27.67 -1.32 4.53
C ARG A 123 -26.51 -0.42 4.96
N ALA A 124 -25.68 -0.88 5.89
CA ALA A 124 -24.49 -0.12 6.32
C ALA A 124 -23.51 0.13 5.15
N LEU A 125 -23.32 -0.85 4.27
CA LEU A 125 -22.49 -0.70 3.07
C LEU A 125 -23.05 0.37 2.14
N ALA A 126 -24.36 0.33 1.86
CA ALA A 126 -25.03 1.31 1.00
C ALA A 126 -24.94 2.73 1.57
N ASP A 127 -25.15 2.90 2.88
CA ASP A 127 -25.06 4.20 3.56
C ASP A 127 -23.65 4.82 3.48
N GLU A 128 -22.60 4.00 3.61
CA GLU A 128 -21.22 4.44 3.48
C GLU A 128 -20.85 4.75 2.02
N LEU A 129 -21.39 3.99 1.06
CA LEU A 129 -21.17 4.22 -0.37
C LEU A 129 -21.79 5.55 -0.80
N GLU A 130 -23.03 5.78 -0.41
CA GLU A 130 -23.74 7.02 -0.72
C GLU A 130 -23.01 8.25 -0.14
N TYR A 131 -22.47 8.13 1.08
CA TYR A 131 -21.69 9.20 1.68
C TYR A 131 -20.39 9.52 0.92
N GLU A 132 -19.62 8.50 0.50
CA GLU A 132 -18.39 8.73 -0.27
C GLU A 132 -18.66 9.30 -1.66
N ILE A 133 -19.75 8.87 -2.30
CA ILE A 133 -20.18 9.41 -3.59
C ILE A 133 -20.59 10.88 -3.44
N LYS A 134 -21.41 11.21 -2.42
CA LYS A 134 -21.87 12.57 -2.14
C LYS A 134 -20.73 13.53 -1.85
N LYS A 135 -19.70 13.05 -1.13
CA LYS A 135 -18.53 13.85 -0.74
C LYS A 135 -17.72 14.39 -1.92
N ILE A 136 -17.65 13.65 -3.02
CA ILE A 136 -16.85 14.06 -4.19
C ILE A 136 -17.57 15.11 -5.04
N GLY A 137 -18.90 15.08 -5.04
CA GLY A 137 -19.74 15.96 -5.84
C GLY A 137 -19.67 15.70 -7.35
N PRO A 138 -20.63 16.23 -8.12
CA PRO A 138 -20.75 15.98 -9.57
C PRO A 138 -19.70 16.71 -10.41
N ARG A 139 -18.92 17.62 -9.81
CA ARG A 139 -18.04 18.56 -10.54
C ARG A 139 -16.77 17.91 -11.12
N ARG A 140 -16.32 16.79 -10.54
CA ARG A 140 -15.09 16.12 -10.99
C ARG A 140 -15.44 15.12 -12.10
N THR A 141 -14.95 15.33 -13.31
CA THR A 141 -15.16 14.42 -14.46
C THR A 141 -13.88 13.71 -14.85
N VAL A 142 -13.98 12.46 -15.30
CA VAL A 142 -12.88 11.67 -15.87
C VAL A 142 -13.23 11.22 -17.30
N ASN A 143 -12.21 11.12 -18.14
CA ASN A 143 -12.36 10.62 -19.50
C ASN A 143 -12.46 9.08 -19.46
N SER A 144 -13.65 8.54 -19.70
CA SER A 144 -13.79 7.13 -20.04
C SER A 144 -13.51 6.99 -21.54
N GLY A 145 -12.32 6.50 -21.87
CA GLY A 145 -11.91 6.34 -23.26
C GLY A 145 -12.82 5.37 -23.99
N THR A 146 -13.31 5.74 -25.17
CA THR A 146 -13.93 4.78 -26.08
C THR A 146 -12.83 4.00 -26.80
N PHE A 147 -12.93 2.68 -26.84
CA PHE A 147 -11.93 1.82 -27.49
C PHE A 147 -11.92 1.96 -29.03
N ARG A 148 -13.00 2.52 -29.59
CA ARG A 148 -13.14 2.79 -31.03
C ARG A 148 -12.48 4.13 -31.38
N ILE A 149 -11.51 4.07 -32.29
CA ILE A 149 -10.89 5.24 -32.93
C ILE A 149 -11.82 5.62 -34.08
N ASN A 150 -12.21 6.89 -34.15
CA ASN A 150 -12.99 7.39 -35.28
C ASN A 150 -12.14 7.29 -36.56
N PRO A 151 -12.74 7.15 -37.75
CA PRO A 151 -12.01 7.15 -39.02
C PRO A 151 -11.07 8.36 -39.20
N ASP A 152 -11.35 9.50 -38.54
CA ASP A 152 -10.50 10.69 -38.50
C ASP A 152 -9.27 10.61 -37.57
N GLY A 153 -8.96 9.43 -37.01
CA GLY A 153 -7.82 9.22 -36.09
C GLY A 153 -8.02 9.80 -34.68
N THR A 154 -9.16 10.45 -34.42
CA THR A 154 -9.50 10.99 -33.10
C THR A 154 -10.11 9.92 -32.20
N ARG A 155 -9.77 9.94 -30.91
CA ARG A 155 -10.42 9.10 -29.89
C ARG A 155 -11.65 9.82 -29.34
N GLY A 156 -12.80 9.17 -29.38
CA GLY A 156 -14.00 9.65 -28.69
C GLY A 156 -13.74 9.81 -27.19
N LYS A 157 -13.83 11.04 -26.69
CA LYS A 157 -13.67 11.33 -25.25
C LYS A 157 -15.07 11.40 -24.63
N LYS A 158 -15.58 10.28 -24.11
CA LYS A 158 -16.80 10.31 -23.28
C LYS A 158 -16.40 10.73 -21.87
N LYS A 159 -16.85 11.93 -21.47
CA LYS A 159 -16.63 12.42 -20.09
C LYS A 159 -17.73 11.85 -19.21
N ILE A 160 -17.34 11.17 -18.13
CA ILE A 160 -18.27 10.71 -17.09
C ILE A 160 -17.92 11.40 -15.76
N PRO A 161 -18.88 11.53 -14.83
CA PRO A 161 -18.58 11.92 -13.46
C PRO A 161 -17.57 10.94 -12.84
N PHE A 162 -16.56 11.45 -12.13
CA PHE A 162 -15.55 10.64 -11.44
C PHE A 162 -16.17 9.68 -10.44
N ALA A 163 -17.25 10.11 -9.78
CA ALA A 163 -18.06 9.28 -8.89
C ALA A 163 -18.61 8.00 -9.56
N LYS A 164 -18.73 7.99 -10.89
CA LYS A 164 -19.19 6.85 -11.69
C LYS A 164 -18.06 6.10 -12.41
N SER A 165 -16.80 6.49 -12.18
CA SER A 165 -15.68 5.82 -12.83
C SER A 165 -15.37 4.49 -12.14
N GLU A 166 -15.17 3.44 -12.93
CA GLU A 166 -14.88 2.09 -12.45
C GLU A 166 -13.70 2.08 -11.48
N THR A 167 -12.60 2.74 -11.84
CA THR A 167 -11.40 2.85 -11.00
C THR A 167 -11.66 3.48 -9.64
N PHE A 168 -12.59 4.44 -9.56
CA PHE A 168 -12.96 5.05 -8.31
C PHE A 168 -13.84 4.13 -7.46
N LEU A 169 -14.80 3.45 -8.07
CA LEU A 169 -15.69 2.53 -7.38
C LEU A 169 -14.93 1.32 -6.84
N THR A 170 -14.01 0.73 -7.60
CA THR A 170 -13.13 -0.36 -7.13
C THR A 170 -12.31 0.08 -5.91
N ASP A 171 -11.71 1.27 -5.96
CA ASP A 171 -10.89 1.78 -4.86
C ASP A 171 -11.70 1.99 -3.56
N ILE A 172 -12.97 2.41 -3.68
CA ILE A 172 -13.86 2.51 -2.51
C ILE A 172 -14.22 1.12 -1.98
N LEU A 173 -14.66 0.21 -2.85
CA LEU A 173 -15.16 -1.11 -2.45
C LEU A 173 -14.07 -1.91 -1.72
N GLU A 174 -12.80 -1.76 -2.09
CA GLU A 174 -11.68 -2.38 -1.36
C GLU A 174 -11.56 -1.92 0.11
N ASN A 175 -11.94 -0.67 0.42
CA ASN A 175 -11.64 -0.03 1.71
C ASN A 175 -12.89 0.25 2.55
N ILE A 176 -14.09 0.18 1.97
CA ILE A 176 -15.32 0.60 2.64
C ILE A 176 -15.69 -0.29 3.82
N CYS A 177 -15.42 -1.60 3.74
CA CYS A 177 -15.67 -2.52 4.85
C CYS A 177 -14.79 -2.26 6.09
N ASP A 178 -13.68 -1.49 5.97
CA ASP A 178 -12.92 -1.05 7.15
C ASP A 178 -13.72 -0.07 8.03
N ARG A 179 -14.70 0.63 7.46
CA ARG A 179 -15.59 1.57 8.18
C ARG A 179 -16.63 0.89 9.05
N MET A 180 -16.81 -0.42 8.90
CA MET A 180 -17.70 -1.18 9.79
C MET A 180 -17.27 -1.10 11.26
N ASN A 181 -16.02 -0.70 11.55
CA ASN A 181 -15.56 -0.31 12.90
C ASN A 181 -16.36 0.81 13.57
N ASP A 182 -17.00 1.66 12.77
CA ASP A 182 -17.77 2.83 13.21
C ASP A 182 -19.21 2.46 13.60
N TYR A 183 -19.54 1.16 13.52
CA TYR A 183 -20.83 0.59 13.89
C TYR A 183 -20.71 -0.23 15.19
N LYS A 184 -21.71 -0.09 16.05
CA LYS A 184 -21.86 -0.86 17.30
C LYS A 184 -23.09 -1.73 17.20
N LEU A 185 -23.05 -2.88 17.87
CA LEU A 185 -24.24 -3.70 18.05
C LEU A 185 -25.06 -3.11 19.19
N GLU A 186 -26.32 -2.82 18.91
CA GLU A 186 -27.29 -2.25 19.85
C GLU A 186 -28.58 -3.05 19.74
N ASP A 187 -29.28 -3.21 20.86
CA ASP A 187 -30.59 -3.85 20.87
C ASP A 187 -31.64 -2.80 20.45
N ASP A 188 -32.47 -3.16 19.47
CA ASP A 188 -33.59 -2.32 19.05
C ASP A 188 -34.58 -2.17 20.23
N PRO A 189 -34.94 -0.94 20.64
CA PRO A 189 -35.87 -0.72 21.75
C PRO A 189 -37.24 -1.37 21.52
N VAL A 190 -37.68 -1.51 20.26
CA VAL A 190 -39.00 -2.06 19.94
C VAL A 190 -38.93 -3.56 19.73
N THR A 191 -38.07 -4.02 18.82
CA THR A 191 -38.05 -5.44 18.43
C THR A 191 -37.14 -6.31 19.29
N LYS A 192 -36.33 -5.72 20.18
CA LYS A 192 -35.26 -6.38 20.96
C LYS A 192 -34.26 -7.16 20.09
N LYS A 193 -34.25 -6.92 18.77
CA LYS A 193 -33.31 -7.54 17.83
C LYS A 193 -31.99 -6.78 17.87
N LYS A 194 -30.90 -7.52 17.75
CA LYS A 194 -29.54 -6.98 17.68
C LYS A 194 -29.30 -6.37 16.31
N ILE A 195 -29.19 -5.05 16.26
CA ILE A 195 -28.96 -4.27 15.03
C ILE A 195 -27.63 -3.53 15.12
N PHE A 196 -26.94 -3.38 14.00
CA PHE A 196 -25.76 -2.53 13.95
C PHE A 196 -26.17 -1.10 13.65
N LYS A 197 -25.85 -0.19 14.57
CA LYS A 197 -26.04 1.24 14.40
C LYS A 197 -24.69 1.95 14.39
N ARG A 198 -24.56 2.95 13.52
CA ARG A 198 -23.38 3.81 13.46
C ARG A 198 -23.30 4.65 14.73
N TYR A 199 -22.17 4.58 15.44
CA TYR A 199 -21.94 5.36 16.66
C TYR A 199 -20.86 6.42 16.47
N ALA A 200 -19.93 6.21 15.53
CA ALA A 200 -18.89 7.20 15.26
C ALA A 200 -19.48 8.36 14.44
N PRO A 201 -19.28 9.63 14.81
CA PRO A 201 -19.68 10.77 13.98
C PRO A 201 -18.94 10.78 12.63
N ARG A 202 -19.54 11.36 11.59
CA ARG A 202 -18.83 11.64 10.31
C ARG A 202 -17.83 12.77 10.50
N LYS A 203 -16.87 12.90 9.58
CA LYS A 203 -15.83 13.93 9.67
C LYS A 203 -16.36 15.36 9.57
N ASP A 204 -17.53 15.51 8.95
CA ASP A 204 -18.18 16.79 8.72
C ASP A 204 -19.06 17.21 9.93
N GLU A 205 -19.17 16.36 10.95
CA GLU A 205 -19.93 16.64 12.17
C GLU A 205 -19.03 17.30 13.23
N GLU A 206 -19.57 18.31 13.92
CA GLU A 206 -18.83 19.12 14.92
C GLU A 206 -18.31 18.30 16.11
N ILE A 207 -18.93 17.15 16.39
CA ILE A 207 -18.60 16.27 17.52
C ILE A 207 -17.37 15.38 17.21
N TYR A 208 -16.98 15.27 15.93
CA TYR A 208 -15.87 14.42 15.49
C TYR A 208 -14.53 14.64 16.21
N PRO A 209 -14.08 15.89 16.47
CA PRO A 209 -12.82 16.16 17.17
C PRO A 209 -12.82 15.65 18.61
N ILE A 210 -13.97 15.73 19.29
CA ILE A 210 -14.16 15.26 20.67
C ILE A 210 -14.19 13.74 20.68
N TYR A 211 -14.98 13.13 19.80
CA TYR A 211 -15.08 11.68 19.68
C TYR A 211 -13.71 11.02 19.44
N LYS A 212 -12.84 11.62 18.61
CA LYS A 212 -11.49 11.11 18.34
C LYS A 212 -10.61 11.00 19.60
N GLN A 213 -10.89 11.78 20.65
CA GLN A 213 -10.14 11.69 21.91
C GLN A 213 -10.50 10.42 22.71
N TYR A 214 -11.72 9.91 22.53
CA TYR A 214 -12.23 8.70 23.17
C TYR A 214 -12.17 7.52 22.20
N PHE A 215 -11.03 6.82 22.17
CA PHE A 215 -10.88 5.62 21.32
C PHE A 215 -11.64 4.43 21.90
N PHE A 216 -12.69 3.99 21.21
CA PHE A 216 -13.38 2.72 21.50
C PHE A 216 -12.81 1.62 20.60
N TYR A 217 -12.24 0.57 21.18
CA TYR A 217 -11.84 -0.63 20.44
C TYR A 217 -12.70 -1.81 20.91
N SER A 218 -13.74 -2.13 20.14
CA SER A 218 -14.55 -3.32 20.35
C SER A 218 -14.29 -4.30 19.22
N ASP A 219 -14.23 -5.60 19.49
CA ASP A 219 -14.14 -6.63 18.45
C ASP A 219 -15.52 -6.98 17.86
N ALA A 220 -16.60 -6.33 18.34
CA ALA A 220 -17.99 -6.61 17.98
C ALA A 220 -18.34 -6.27 16.52
N TYR A 221 -17.55 -5.43 15.84
CA TYR A 221 -17.76 -5.10 14.42
C TYR A 221 -17.24 -6.17 13.45
N LYS A 222 -16.40 -7.13 13.91
CA LYS A 222 -15.79 -8.13 13.02
C LYS A 222 -16.81 -8.95 12.21
N PRO A 223 -17.94 -9.41 12.79
CA PRO A 223 -18.97 -10.10 12.02
C PRO A 223 -19.58 -9.20 10.95
N LEU A 224 -19.83 -7.92 11.25
CA LEU A 224 -20.34 -6.95 10.29
C LEU A 224 -19.34 -6.70 9.16
N LYS A 225 -18.05 -6.56 9.50
CA LYS A 225 -16.98 -6.40 8.51
C LYS A 225 -16.89 -7.62 7.59
N TYR A 226 -16.92 -8.83 8.13
CA TYR A 226 -16.88 -10.05 7.32
C TYR A 226 -18.11 -10.17 6.42
N ALA A 227 -19.30 -9.86 6.93
CA ALA A 227 -20.52 -9.82 6.13
C ALA A 227 -20.42 -8.79 4.98
N CYS A 228 -19.88 -7.61 5.23
CA CYS A 228 -19.58 -6.61 4.21
C CYS A 228 -18.62 -7.14 3.15
N GLU A 229 -17.49 -7.74 3.56
CA GLU A 229 -16.51 -8.33 2.63
C GLU A 229 -17.17 -9.40 1.73
N THR A 230 -18.01 -10.27 2.31
CA THR A 230 -18.77 -11.28 1.55
C THR A 230 -19.75 -10.66 0.55
N ILE A 231 -20.45 -9.59 0.93
CA ILE A 231 -21.39 -8.90 0.03
C ILE A 231 -20.65 -8.28 -1.15
N ILE A 232 -19.51 -7.62 -0.91
CA ILE A 232 -18.70 -7.05 -1.99
C ILE A 232 -18.16 -8.15 -2.89
N GLU A 233 -17.63 -9.24 -2.34
CA GLU A 233 -17.11 -10.36 -3.12
C GLU A 233 -18.18 -11.00 -4.03
N GLN A 234 -19.45 -11.00 -3.62
CA GLN A 234 -20.55 -11.61 -4.37
C GLN A 234 -21.26 -10.67 -5.34
N TYR A 235 -21.35 -9.38 -4.99
CA TYR A 235 -22.22 -8.42 -5.67
C TYR A 235 -21.46 -7.20 -6.22
N GLU A 236 -20.14 -7.29 -6.43
CA GLU A 236 -19.31 -6.17 -6.91
C GLU A 236 -19.87 -5.55 -8.20
N ASP A 237 -20.18 -6.39 -9.20
CA ASP A 237 -20.68 -5.96 -10.50
C ASP A 237 -22.07 -5.30 -10.39
N GLU A 238 -22.96 -5.87 -9.59
CA GLU A 238 -24.29 -5.33 -9.32
C GLU A 238 -24.21 -3.99 -8.59
N ILE A 239 -23.32 -3.87 -7.59
CA ILE A 239 -23.09 -2.62 -6.86
C ILE A 239 -22.67 -1.51 -7.82
N MET A 240 -21.69 -1.77 -8.70
CA MET A 240 -21.25 -0.79 -9.69
C MET A 240 -22.37 -0.42 -10.68
N SER A 241 -23.17 -1.41 -11.10
CA SER A 241 -24.31 -1.20 -12.00
C SER A 241 -25.39 -0.32 -11.37
N VAL A 242 -25.71 -0.50 -10.09
CA VAL A 242 -26.71 0.33 -9.40
C VAL A 242 -26.21 1.77 -9.23
N ILE A 243 -24.94 1.95 -8.85
CA ILE A 243 -24.35 3.29 -8.66
C ILE A 243 -24.33 4.10 -9.97
N THR A 244 -23.97 3.46 -11.08
CA THR A 244 -23.86 4.15 -12.37
C THR A 244 -25.22 4.64 -12.91
N ARG A 245 -26.30 3.93 -12.58
CA ARG A 245 -27.68 4.22 -13.02
C ARG A 245 -28.40 5.30 -12.20
N GLU A 246 -27.78 5.84 -11.15
CA GLU A 246 -28.36 6.87 -10.25
C GLU A 246 -29.73 6.49 -9.69
N SER A 247 -29.71 5.80 -8.55
CA SER A 247 -30.92 5.53 -7.78
C SER A 247 -31.01 6.38 -6.52
N HIS A 248 -32.14 7.07 -6.34
CA HIS A 248 -32.57 7.46 -5.00
C HIS A 248 -32.66 6.20 -4.12
N SER A 249 -32.05 6.25 -2.93
CA SER A 249 -31.85 5.12 -2.00
C SER A 249 -31.08 3.94 -2.59
N LEU A 250 -29.74 4.00 -2.51
CA LEU A 250 -28.85 2.89 -2.90
C LEU A 250 -29.13 1.62 -2.09
N ALA A 251 -29.52 1.78 -0.82
CA ALA A 251 -29.79 0.69 0.10
C ALA A 251 -30.95 -0.18 -0.38
N ASP A 252 -32.08 0.41 -0.80
CA ASP A 252 -33.25 -0.36 -1.18
C ASP A 252 -33.02 -1.15 -2.48
N LYS A 253 -32.41 -0.52 -3.49
CA LYS A 253 -32.15 -1.20 -4.76
C LYS A 253 -31.08 -2.27 -4.64
N LEU A 254 -30.04 -2.02 -3.86
CA LEU A 254 -28.96 -2.98 -3.68
C LEU A 254 -29.41 -4.16 -2.80
N CYS A 255 -30.01 -3.85 -1.65
CA CYS A 255 -30.25 -4.83 -0.60
C CYS A 255 -31.59 -5.56 -0.73
N THR A 256 -32.58 -4.97 -1.40
CA THR A 256 -33.91 -5.57 -1.62
C THR A 256 -34.04 -6.14 -3.02
N GLU A 257 -33.79 -5.33 -4.07
CA GLU A 257 -34.07 -5.74 -5.46
C GLU A 257 -32.98 -6.62 -6.09
N LYS A 258 -31.70 -6.37 -5.80
CA LYS A 258 -30.58 -7.04 -6.49
C LYS A 258 -29.98 -8.22 -5.74
N SER A 259 -29.84 -8.10 -4.42
CA SER A 259 -29.23 -9.13 -3.60
C SER A 259 -30.23 -10.04 -2.89
N GLY A 260 -31.51 -9.64 -2.80
CA GLY A 260 -32.55 -10.41 -2.09
C GLY A 260 -32.26 -10.58 -0.59
N LEU A 261 -31.37 -9.76 -0.04
CA LEU A 261 -30.91 -9.85 1.36
C LEU A 261 -31.91 -9.22 2.34
N CYS A 262 -32.84 -8.40 1.85
CA CYS A 262 -33.96 -7.85 2.60
C CYS A 262 -35.26 -8.47 2.09
N GLN A 263 -35.73 -9.55 2.71
CA GLN A 263 -37.18 -9.74 2.78
C GLN A 263 -37.64 -8.97 4.00
N GLU A 264 -38.58 -8.06 3.82
CA GLU A 264 -39.31 -7.45 4.92
C GLU A 264 -39.77 -8.59 5.82
N ALA A 265 -39.32 -8.56 7.07
CA ALA A 265 -39.93 -9.41 8.07
C ALA A 265 -41.40 -9.01 8.09
N GLU A 266 -42.25 -9.89 7.56
CA GLU A 266 -43.70 -9.76 7.57
C GLU A 266 -44.11 -9.21 8.94
N MET A 267 -44.71 -8.02 8.92
CA MET A 267 -45.51 -7.58 10.04
C MET A 267 -46.67 -8.56 10.16
N HIS A 268 -46.52 -9.58 11.01
CA HIS A 268 -47.67 -10.13 11.68
C HIS A 268 -48.18 -9.08 12.67
N SER A 269 -48.97 -8.13 12.17
CA SER A 269 -50.01 -7.50 12.97
C SER A 269 -51.23 -8.43 12.90
N GLU A 270 -51.28 -9.41 13.80
CA GLU A 270 -52.57 -9.91 14.27
C GLU A 270 -52.94 -9.11 15.52
N LEU A 271 -53.78 -8.09 15.31
CA LEU A 271 -55.01 -7.79 16.05
C LEU A 271 -55.61 -6.48 15.53
#